data_AF-V7HCM4-F1
#
_entry.id   AF-V7HCM4-F1
#
_cell.length_a   1.000
_cell.length_b   1.000
_cell.length_c   1.000
_cell.angle_alpha   90.00
_cell.angle_beta   90.00
_cell.angle_gamma   90.00
#
_symmetry.space_group_name_H-M   'P 1'
#
loop_
_entity.id
_entity.type
_entity.pdbx_description
1 polymer ?
#
loop_
_entity_poly.entity_id
_entity_poly.type
_entity_poly.pdbx_seq_one_letter_code
_entity_poly.pdbx_strand_id
1 'polypeptide(L)'
;MTAVAAGALVAQTAIQHSESLPEINASNWFGSKPAPIAGVASVIDGDTIEIHGQRIRFNGIDAPESKQYCEDAKGFEYACGRHAAQALDEFLAASRPLHCSFVNRDRYGRLVGDCDRADGRNVQSWLVERGLALDWPRYSHGAYARQQAKAQAAKVGLWAGAFQAPWDWRAEHANGTTRPSAKQPLGIMRNGQVAQSYSCQPRRTCPQISSCNEANWYLANCSWGGKLDRDKDGIPCESLC
;
A
#
# COMPACT_ATOMS: atom_id res chain seq x y z
N MET A 1 -13.40 -103.77 -12.31
CA MET A 1 -14.51 -103.49 -11.39
C MET A 1 -14.43 -102.02 -11.02
N THR A 2 -15.59 -101.32 -11.07
CA THR A 2 -15.98 -100.03 -10.45
C THR A 2 -15.17 -98.75 -10.76
N ALA A 3 -15.70 -97.52 -10.85
CA ALA A 3 -17.02 -96.93 -11.15
C ALA A 3 -16.85 -95.38 -11.04
N VAL A 4 -17.33 -94.65 -12.05
CA VAL A 4 -18.08 -93.35 -12.06
C VAL A 4 -17.62 -92.15 -11.19
N ALA A 5 -17.48 -90.96 -11.82
CA ALA A 5 -18.41 -89.79 -11.70
C ALA A 5 -17.77 -88.43 -12.08
N ALA A 6 -18.58 -87.56 -12.68
CA ALA A 6 -18.27 -86.26 -13.26
C ALA A 6 -18.40 -85.07 -12.28
N GLY A 7 -17.85 -83.91 -12.65
CA GLY A 7 -18.20 -82.61 -12.06
C GLY A 7 -17.35 -81.46 -12.61
N ALA A 8 -17.98 -80.50 -13.30
CA ALA A 8 -17.38 -79.27 -13.81
C ALA A 8 -17.50 -78.13 -12.78
N LEU A 9 -16.57 -77.16 -12.80
CA LEU A 9 -16.77 -75.80 -12.28
C LEU A 9 -15.73 -74.83 -12.89
N VAL A 10 -16.22 -73.66 -13.30
CA VAL A 10 -15.52 -72.53 -13.92
C VAL A 10 -15.39 -71.41 -12.89
N ALA A 11 -14.25 -70.71 -12.81
CA ALA A 11 -14.11 -69.29 -12.40
C ALA A 11 -12.63 -68.87 -12.58
N GLN A 12 -12.29 -68.02 -13.55
CA GLN A 12 -12.18 -66.54 -13.49
C GLN A 12 -11.02 -65.96 -12.65
N THR A 13 -10.08 -65.37 -13.40
CA THR A 13 -9.41 -64.06 -13.23
C THR A 13 -8.65 -63.73 -11.93
N ALA A 14 -7.37 -63.34 -12.09
CA ALA A 14 -6.92 -61.96 -11.92
C ALA A 14 -5.38 -61.88 -12.12
N ILE A 15 -4.94 -61.15 -13.16
CA ILE A 15 -3.55 -60.73 -13.30
C ILE A 15 -3.31 -59.60 -12.31
N GLN A 16 -2.48 -59.83 -11.29
CA GLN A 16 -1.99 -58.77 -10.41
C GLN A 16 -0.84 -58.03 -11.11
N HIS A 17 -1.17 -56.94 -11.81
CA HIS A 17 -0.17 -55.92 -12.15
C HIS A 17 -0.01 -54.99 -10.95
N SER A 18 1.07 -55.16 -10.20
CA SER A 18 1.52 -54.18 -9.21
C SER A 18 2.30 -53.07 -9.91
N GLU A 19 1.61 -52.07 -10.43
CA GLU A 19 2.26 -50.81 -10.82
C GLU A 19 2.42 -49.95 -9.57
N SER A 20 3.67 -49.79 -9.14
CA SER A 20 4.04 -48.86 -8.08
C SER A 20 3.81 -47.43 -8.60
N LEU A 21 2.93 -46.71 -7.93
CA LEU A 21 2.72 -45.28 -8.18
C LEU A 21 3.97 -44.50 -7.77
N PRO A 22 4.38 -43.46 -8.52
CA PRO A 22 5.48 -42.60 -8.11
C PRO A 22 5.09 -41.86 -6.83
N GLU A 23 5.97 -41.87 -5.84
CA GLU A 23 5.79 -41.10 -4.61
C GLU A 23 5.72 -39.60 -4.95
N ILE A 24 4.51 -39.07 -4.92
CA ILE A 24 4.27 -37.62 -4.90
C ILE A 24 4.87 -37.08 -3.60
N ASN A 25 6.06 -36.50 -3.71
CA ASN A 25 6.76 -35.91 -2.58
C ASN A 25 5.98 -34.68 -2.09
N ALA A 26 5.10 -34.89 -1.10
CA ALA A 26 4.20 -33.90 -0.53
C ALA A 26 4.92 -32.77 0.24
N SER A 27 6.26 -32.73 0.22
CA SER A 27 7.06 -31.68 0.87
C SER A 27 7.11 -30.36 0.10
N ASN A 28 6.65 -30.31 -1.15
CA ASN A 28 6.77 -29.11 -2.00
C ASN A 28 5.55 -28.17 -1.92
N TRP A 29 4.64 -28.37 -0.94
CA TRP A 29 3.41 -27.57 -0.78
C TRP A 29 3.52 -26.45 0.26
N PHE A 30 4.63 -26.37 0.98
CA PHE A 30 4.95 -25.19 1.78
C PHE A 30 5.72 -24.24 0.87
N GLY A 31 5.08 -23.15 0.44
CA GLY A 31 5.71 -22.12 -0.37
C GLY A 31 7.04 -21.74 0.25
N SER A 32 8.14 -22.18 -0.38
CA SER A 32 9.48 -21.99 0.15
C SER A 32 9.76 -20.48 0.21
N LYS A 33 10.19 -20.00 1.39
CA LYS A 33 10.68 -18.63 1.59
C LYS A 33 11.61 -18.28 0.42
N PRO A 34 11.39 -17.16 -0.31
CA PRO A 34 12.21 -16.86 -1.47
C PRO A 34 13.69 -16.79 -1.09
N ALA A 35 14.55 -17.38 -1.94
CA ALA A 35 15.98 -17.40 -1.70
C ALA A 35 16.55 -15.97 -1.64
N PRO A 36 17.52 -15.67 -0.75
CA PRO A 36 18.17 -14.37 -0.70
C PRO A 36 18.79 -13.97 -2.04
N ILE A 37 18.83 -12.66 -2.32
CA ILE A 37 19.43 -12.10 -3.53
C ILE A 37 20.52 -11.09 -3.14
N ALA A 38 21.63 -11.10 -3.87
CA ALA A 38 22.67 -10.09 -3.78
C ALA A 38 22.96 -9.48 -5.15
N GLY A 39 23.18 -8.17 -5.19
CA GLY A 39 23.53 -7.48 -6.44
C GLY A 39 23.56 -5.97 -6.33
N VAL A 40 23.77 -5.32 -7.48
CA VAL A 40 23.57 -3.88 -7.62
C VAL A 40 22.08 -3.63 -7.77
N ALA A 41 21.54 -2.76 -6.93
CA ALA A 41 20.14 -2.38 -6.97
C ALA A 41 19.92 -1.16 -7.87
N SER A 42 18.84 -1.19 -8.64
CA SER A 42 18.25 0.01 -9.26
C SER A 42 17.08 0.48 -8.41
N VAL A 43 17.03 1.77 -8.09
CA VAL A 43 15.92 2.33 -7.29
C VAL A 43 14.72 2.61 -8.18
N ILE A 44 13.53 2.14 -7.76
CA ILE A 44 12.25 2.37 -8.47
C ILE A 44 11.49 3.52 -7.80
N ASP A 45 11.39 3.50 -6.48
CA ASP A 45 10.80 4.56 -5.64
C ASP A 45 11.41 4.51 -4.22
N GLY A 46 10.84 5.23 -3.26
CA GLY A 46 11.41 5.40 -1.92
C GLY A 46 11.47 4.12 -1.06
N ASP A 47 10.75 3.05 -1.42
CA ASP A 47 10.80 1.77 -0.71
C ASP A 47 10.85 0.52 -1.61
N THR A 48 10.92 0.71 -2.93
CA THR A 48 11.00 -0.36 -3.91
C THR A 48 12.28 -0.24 -4.74
N ILE A 49 13.00 -1.35 -4.85
CA ILE A 49 14.20 -1.51 -5.68
C ILE A 49 14.05 -2.68 -6.63
N GLU A 50 14.98 -2.79 -7.57
CA GLU A 50 15.11 -3.94 -8.47
C GLU A 50 16.54 -4.48 -8.46
N ILE A 51 16.68 -5.80 -8.34
CA ILE A 51 17.96 -6.51 -8.48
C ILE A 51 17.73 -7.67 -9.45
N HIS A 52 18.53 -7.75 -10.53
CA HIS A 52 18.45 -8.81 -11.55
C HIS A 52 17.03 -9.01 -12.12
N GLY A 53 16.30 -7.92 -12.36
CA GLY A 53 14.93 -7.96 -12.89
C GLY A 53 13.84 -8.34 -11.87
N GLN A 54 14.20 -8.56 -10.60
CA GLN A 54 13.26 -8.85 -9.53
C GLN A 54 13.00 -7.62 -8.68
N ARG A 55 11.75 -7.16 -8.69
CA ARG A 55 11.28 -6.08 -7.80
C ARG A 55 11.20 -6.53 -6.36
N ILE A 56 11.72 -5.71 -5.46
CA ILE A 56 11.79 -5.93 -4.03
C ILE A 56 11.22 -4.68 -3.34
N ARG A 57 10.17 -4.86 -2.54
CA ARG A 57 9.65 -3.85 -1.63
C ARG A 57 10.24 -4.07 -0.25
N PHE A 58 10.71 -3.03 0.39
CA PHE A 58 11.25 -3.13 1.73
C PHE A 58 10.18 -3.53 2.75
N ASN A 59 10.57 -4.40 3.66
CA ASN A 59 9.71 -4.89 4.73
C ASN A 59 9.58 -3.86 5.86
N GLY A 60 8.37 -3.70 6.38
CA GLY A 60 8.07 -2.93 7.59
C GLY A 60 8.14 -1.40 7.47
N ILE A 61 8.44 -0.85 6.30
CA ILE A 61 8.47 0.61 6.09
C ILE A 61 7.52 1.00 4.97
N ASP A 62 7.16 2.29 4.92
CA ASP A 62 6.38 2.89 3.85
C ASP A 62 7.00 4.26 3.52
N ALA A 63 7.46 4.42 2.28
CA ALA A 63 8.05 5.68 1.82
C ALA A 63 7.03 6.53 1.05
N PRO A 64 7.19 7.86 0.98
CA PRO A 64 6.33 8.71 0.17
C PRO A 64 6.33 8.26 -1.29
N GLU A 65 5.14 8.22 -1.87
CA GLU A 65 4.97 7.78 -3.25
C GLU A 65 5.67 8.73 -4.22
N SER A 66 6.18 8.25 -5.35
CA SER A 66 6.94 9.07 -6.31
C SER A 66 6.21 10.34 -6.80
N LYS A 67 4.88 10.35 -6.73
CA LYS A 67 4.02 11.49 -7.11
C LYS A 67 3.60 12.36 -5.93
N GLN A 68 3.95 11.97 -4.70
CA GLN A 68 3.59 12.67 -3.48
C GLN A 68 4.49 13.90 -3.27
N TYR A 69 3.85 15.00 -2.88
CA TYR A 69 4.49 16.24 -2.47
C TYR A 69 4.26 16.46 -0.98
N CYS A 70 5.23 17.12 -0.34
CA CYS A 70 5.23 17.44 1.08
C CYS A 70 5.69 18.88 1.28
N GLU A 71 5.60 19.40 2.50
CA GLU A 71 6.09 20.72 2.86
C GLU A 71 7.43 20.65 3.59
N ASP A 72 8.36 21.53 3.27
CA ASP A 72 9.59 21.70 4.03
C ASP A 72 9.35 22.55 5.30
N ALA A 73 10.42 22.81 6.06
CA ALA A 73 10.35 23.62 7.29
C ALA A 73 9.88 25.07 7.08
N LYS A 74 9.89 25.57 5.83
CA LYS A 74 9.43 26.91 5.45
C LYS A 74 8.02 26.87 4.84
N GLY A 75 7.39 25.70 4.75
CA GLY A 75 6.09 25.50 4.13
C GLY A 75 6.13 25.39 2.60
N PHE A 76 7.31 25.36 1.98
CA PHE A 76 7.43 25.20 0.54
C PHE A 76 7.18 23.75 0.14
N GLU A 77 6.45 23.59 -0.96
CA GLU A 77 6.17 22.27 -1.50
C GLU A 77 7.40 21.68 -2.19
N TYR A 78 7.68 20.40 -1.92
CA TYR A 78 8.74 19.64 -2.60
C TYR A 78 8.30 18.19 -2.87
N ALA A 79 8.90 17.58 -3.88
CA ALA A 79 8.57 16.21 -4.31
C ALA A 79 9.20 15.16 -3.39
N CYS A 80 8.64 15.00 -2.19
CA CYS A 80 9.20 14.14 -1.15
C CYS A 80 9.41 12.68 -1.56
N GLY A 81 8.54 12.09 -2.40
CA GLY A 81 8.76 10.73 -2.88
C GLY A 81 9.98 10.58 -3.80
N ARG A 82 10.17 11.53 -4.73
CA ARG A 82 11.36 11.55 -5.58
C ARG A 82 12.62 11.85 -4.77
N HIS A 83 12.52 12.73 -3.78
CA HIS A 83 13.63 13.02 -2.88
C HIS A 83 14.02 11.77 -2.08
N ALA A 84 13.06 11.00 -1.54
CA ALA A 84 13.35 9.75 -0.85
C ALA A 84 14.03 8.72 -1.76
N ALA A 85 13.53 8.54 -2.99
CA ALA A 85 14.14 7.65 -3.98
C ALA A 85 15.58 8.07 -4.34
N GLN A 86 15.83 9.36 -4.55
CA GLN A 86 17.17 9.87 -4.83
C GLN A 86 18.13 9.62 -3.66
N ALA A 87 17.71 9.92 -2.43
CA ALA A 87 18.53 9.71 -1.25
C ALA A 87 18.85 8.21 -1.03
N LEU A 88 17.90 7.33 -1.35
CA LEU A 88 18.11 5.88 -1.35
C LEU A 88 19.17 5.49 -2.39
N ASP A 89 19.12 6.01 -3.61
CA ASP A 89 20.10 5.73 -4.66
C ASP A 89 21.52 6.12 -4.23
N GLU A 90 21.69 7.34 -3.72
CA GLU A 90 22.96 7.84 -3.19
C GLU A 90 23.49 6.96 -2.05
N PHE A 91 22.61 6.54 -1.14
CA PHE A 91 22.96 5.65 -0.04
C PHE A 91 23.43 4.28 -0.51
N LEU A 92 22.76 3.69 -1.50
CA LEU A 92 23.10 2.39 -2.06
C LEU A 92 24.36 2.44 -2.93
N ALA A 93 24.64 3.57 -3.59
CA ALA A 93 25.86 3.77 -4.36
C ALA A 93 27.13 3.75 -3.49
N ALA A 94 27.02 4.15 -2.23
CA ALA A 94 28.16 4.27 -1.31
C ALA A 94 28.75 2.93 -0.85
N SER A 95 28.04 1.80 -0.92
CA SER A 95 28.62 0.46 -0.70
C SER A 95 27.76 -0.63 -1.34
N ARG A 96 28.43 -1.54 -2.05
CA ARG A 96 27.84 -2.61 -2.89
C ARG A 96 28.55 -3.95 -2.64
N PRO A 97 27.90 -5.10 -2.87
CA PRO A 97 26.51 -5.26 -3.31
C PRO A 97 25.51 -5.08 -2.16
N LEU A 98 24.24 -4.90 -2.51
CA LEU A 98 23.15 -4.98 -1.55
C LEU A 98 22.76 -6.45 -1.37
N HIS A 99 22.55 -6.89 -0.13
CA HIS A 99 22.07 -8.23 0.21
C HIS A 99 20.65 -8.12 0.74
N CYS A 100 19.71 -8.87 0.16
CA CYS A 100 18.31 -8.87 0.54
C CYS A 100 17.84 -10.28 0.93
N SER A 101 17.13 -10.38 2.05
CA SER A 101 16.47 -11.59 2.51
C SER A 101 14.95 -11.39 2.54
N PHE A 102 14.17 -12.40 2.16
CA PHE A 102 12.74 -12.20 1.86
C PHE A 102 11.83 -12.86 2.85
N VAL A 103 10.79 -12.15 3.29
CA VAL A 103 9.77 -12.68 4.21
C VAL A 103 8.56 -13.24 3.46
N ASN A 104 8.23 -12.66 2.29
CA ASN A 104 7.07 -13.07 1.50
C ASN A 104 7.14 -12.54 0.06
N ARG A 105 6.14 -12.88 -0.77
CA ARG A 105 5.75 -12.14 -1.97
C ARG A 105 4.45 -11.40 -1.71
N ASP A 106 4.33 -10.16 -2.19
CA ASP A 106 3.06 -9.43 -2.13
C ASP A 106 2.10 -9.85 -3.26
N ARG A 107 0.85 -9.35 -3.19
CA ARG A 107 -0.19 -9.64 -4.18
C ARG A 107 0.14 -9.18 -5.62
N TYR A 108 1.15 -8.33 -5.78
CA TYR A 108 1.60 -7.80 -7.07
C TYR A 108 2.83 -8.56 -7.58
N GLY A 109 3.25 -9.63 -6.91
CA GLY A 109 4.38 -10.47 -7.29
C GLY A 109 5.75 -9.93 -6.86
N ARG A 110 5.80 -8.78 -6.17
CA ARG A 110 7.07 -8.24 -5.65
C ARG A 110 7.54 -9.09 -4.48
N LEU A 111 8.85 -9.29 -4.39
CA LEU A 111 9.44 -9.81 -3.17
C LEU A 111 9.32 -8.76 -2.06
N VAL A 112 9.07 -9.19 -0.83
CA VAL A 112 9.06 -8.32 0.35
C VAL A 112 10.19 -8.79 1.26
N GLY A 113 11.10 -7.89 1.62
CA GLY A 113 12.31 -8.31 2.32
C GLY A 113 13.08 -7.21 3.01
N ASP A 114 14.07 -7.66 3.77
CA ASP A 114 15.03 -6.86 4.53
C ASP A 114 16.36 -6.83 3.81
N CYS A 115 16.95 -5.65 3.68
CA CYS A 115 18.16 -5.45 2.89
C CYS A 115 19.25 -4.70 3.66
N ASP A 116 20.48 -5.16 3.48
CA ASP A 116 21.68 -4.61 4.12
C ASP A 116 22.76 -4.36 3.06
N ARG A 117 23.39 -3.19 3.14
CA ARG A 117 24.57 -2.87 2.32
C ARG A 117 25.76 -3.74 2.71
N ALA A 118 26.75 -3.85 1.83
CA ALA A 118 27.96 -4.63 2.11
C ALA A 118 28.77 -4.13 3.32
N ASP A 119 28.58 -2.88 3.75
CA ASP A 119 29.17 -2.32 4.98
C ASP A 119 28.33 -2.62 6.25
N GLY A 120 27.31 -3.47 6.15
CA GLY A 120 26.46 -3.89 7.26
C GLY A 120 25.36 -2.90 7.64
N ARG A 121 25.18 -1.82 6.87
CA ARG A 121 24.13 -0.84 7.15
C ARG A 121 22.77 -1.31 6.64
N ASN A 122 21.81 -1.42 7.55
CA ASN A 122 20.43 -1.75 7.24
C ASN A 122 19.72 -0.60 6.50
N VAL A 123 19.13 -0.91 5.34
CA VAL A 123 18.51 0.10 4.46
C VAL A 123 17.27 0.70 5.11
N GLN A 124 16.37 -0.13 5.66
CA GLN A 124 15.12 0.35 6.23
C GLN A 124 15.33 1.20 7.47
N SER A 125 16.22 0.77 8.38
CA SER A 125 16.62 1.56 9.55
C SER A 125 17.17 2.92 9.12
N TRP A 126 18.01 2.96 8.07
CA TRP A 126 18.58 4.21 7.59
C TRP A 126 17.52 5.13 6.99
N LEU A 127 16.61 4.61 6.16
CA LEU A 127 15.51 5.38 5.57
C LEU A 127 14.64 6.03 6.64
N VAL A 128 14.23 5.26 7.65
CA VAL A 128 13.39 5.76 8.75
C VAL A 128 14.15 6.77 9.61
N GLU A 129 15.41 6.51 9.95
CA GLU A 129 16.23 7.41 10.78
C GLU A 129 16.55 8.74 10.07
N ARG A 130 16.56 8.75 8.74
CA ARG A 130 16.71 9.97 7.92
C ARG A 130 15.38 10.67 7.63
N GLY A 131 14.26 10.12 8.09
CA GLY A 131 12.92 10.66 7.82
C GLY A 131 12.51 10.54 6.36
N LEU A 132 13.03 9.56 5.62
CA LEU A 132 12.72 9.30 4.20
C LEU A 132 11.62 8.24 4.02
N ALA A 133 11.35 7.46 5.07
CA ALA A 133 10.25 6.52 5.16
C ALA A 133 9.68 6.51 6.58
N LEU A 134 8.47 5.99 6.74
CA LEU A 134 7.81 5.81 8.02
C LEU A 134 7.86 4.35 8.47
N ASP A 135 7.91 4.15 9.78
CA ASP A 135 7.71 2.84 10.39
C ASP A 135 6.25 2.42 10.20
N TRP A 136 5.98 1.41 9.36
CA TRP A 136 4.61 1.09 8.96
C TRP A 136 3.96 0.11 9.95
N PRO A 137 3.06 0.56 10.84
CA PRO A 137 2.64 -0.24 12.00
C PRO A 137 1.95 -1.56 11.65
N ARG A 138 1.34 -1.62 10.46
CA ARG A 138 0.66 -2.81 9.93
C ARG A 138 1.60 -4.00 9.73
N TYR A 139 2.86 -3.75 9.37
CA TYR A 139 3.81 -4.80 8.98
C TYR A 139 5.06 -4.86 9.88
N SER A 140 5.50 -3.73 10.44
CA SER A 140 6.69 -3.70 11.28
C SER A 140 6.42 -4.01 12.75
N HIS A 141 5.19 -3.81 13.21
CA HIS A 141 4.84 -3.85 14.64
C HIS A 141 5.76 -3.00 15.52
N GLY A 142 6.26 -1.87 15.01
CA GLY A 142 7.12 -0.95 15.76
C GLY A 142 8.62 -1.24 15.66
N ALA A 143 9.06 -2.12 14.75
CA ALA A 143 10.46 -2.49 14.60
C ALA A 143 11.39 -1.28 14.37
N TYR A 144 10.89 -0.21 13.74
CA TYR A 144 11.65 1.01 13.43
C TYR A 144 11.23 2.23 14.28
N ALA A 145 10.46 2.03 15.35
CA ALA A 145 9.92 3.12 16.16
C ALA A 145 11.01 4.02 16.78
N ARG A 146 12.16 3.43 17.16
CA ARG A 146 13.28 4.20 17.72
C ARG A 146 13.92 5.13 16.68
N GLN A 147 14.10 4.63 15.46
CA GLN A 147 14.64 5.39 14.33
C GLN A 147 13.68 6.52 13.95
N GLN A 148 12.38 6.23 13.93
CA GLN A 148 11.36 7.23 13.64
C GLN A 148 11.33 8.33 14.71
N ALA A 149 11.40 7.95 16.00
CA ALA A 149 11.47 8.91 17.09
C ALA A 149 12.70 9.82 17.01
N LYS A 150 13.87 9.29 16.60
CA LYS A 150 15.06 10.09 16.33
C LYS A 150 14.84 11.08 15.18
N ALA A 151 14.26 10.62 14.07
CA ALA A 151 14.00 11.47 12.91
C ALA A 151 13.01 12.61 13.23
N GLN A 152 11.96 12.29 14.00
CA GLN A 152 10.99 13.25 14.54
C GLN A 152 11.66 14.30 15.43
N ALA A 153 12.44 13.86 16.42
CA ALA A 153 13.12 14.74 17.35
C ALA A 153 14.13 15.66 16.64
N ALA A 154 14.81 15.14 15.62
CA ALA A 154 15.78 15.89 14.82
C ALA A 154 15.13 16.76 13.72
N LYS A 155 13.82 16.62 13.47
CA LYS A 155 13.09 17.30 12.39
C LYS A 155 13.76 17.13 11.02
N VAL A 156 14.13 15.90 10.68
CA VAL A 156 14.80 15.56 9.40
C VAL A 156 13.86 14.88 8.42
N GLY A 157 14.16 15.04 7.13
CA GLY A 157 13.35 14.47 6.05
C GLY A 157 11.92 14.99 6.09
N LEU A 158 10.95 14.08 6.06
CA LEU A 158 9.53 14.37 6.18
C LEU A 158 9.20 15.18 7.44
N TRP A 159 9.89 14.91 8.55
CA TRP A 159 9.64 15.56 9.84
C TRP A 159 10.15 17.01 9.91
N ALA A 160 10.80 17.51 8.86
CA ALA A 160 11.19 18.92 8.78
C ALA A 160 10.00 19.86 8.59
N GLY A 161 8.92 19.38 7.95
CA GLY A 161 7.72 20.15 7.70
C GLY A 161 6.45 19.30 7.80
N ALA A 162 5.44 19.63 7.02
CA ALA A 162 4.16 18.93 7.02
C ALA A 162 4.08 17.91 5.87
N PHE A 163 3.43 16.78 6.14
CA PHE A 163 3.24 15.73 5.16
C PHE A 163 2.01 14.88 5.52
N GLN A 164 1.47 14.20 4.51
CA GLN A 164 0.50 13.12 4.70
C GLN A 164 1.26 11.80 4.74
N ALA A 165 0.87 10.86 5.62
CA ALA A 165 1.52 9.56 5.63
C ALA A 165 1.31 8.82 4.30
N PRO A 166 2.31 8.06 3.78
CA PRO A 166 2.22 7.51 2.42
C PRO A 166 1.07 6.52 2.24
N TRP A 167 0.71 5.75 3.27
CA TRP A 167 -0.44 4.86 3.24
C TRP A 167 -1.78 5.61 3.12
N ASP A 168 -1.90 6.79 3.74
CA ASP A 168 -3.09 7.63 3.64
C ASP A 168 -3.17 8.26 2.24
N TRP A 169 -2.03 8.77 1.74
CA TRP A 169 -1.93 9.30 0.37
C TRP A 169 -2.34 8.25 -0.66
N ARG A 170 -1.83 7.01 -0.52
CA ARG A 170 -2.21 5.89 -1.39
C ARG A 170 -3.71 5.58 -1.34
N ALA A 171 -4.32 5.60 -0.16
CA ALA A 171 -5.74 5.32 -0.01
C ALA A 171 -6.60 6.36 -0.73
N GLU A 172 -6.22 7.64 -0.66
CA GLU A 172 -6.92 8.73 -1.34
C GLU A 172 -6.71 8.72 -2.86
N HIS A 173 -5.52 8.34 -3.32
CA HIS A 173 -5.15 8.38 -4.74
C HIS A 173 -5.40 7.05 -5.47
N ALA A 174 -5.93 6.01 -4.79
CA ALA A 174 -6.26 4.72 -5.39
C ALA A 174 -7.39 4.81 -6.44
N ASN A 175 -8.20 5.88 -6.43
CA ASN A 175 -9.43 6.01 -7.23
C ASN A 175 -9.35 7.01 -8.41
N GLY A 176 -8.15 7.29 -8.96
CA GLY A 176 -8.01 7.86 -10.32
C GLY A 176 -8.65 9.23 -10.64
N THR A 177 -9.22 9.94 -9.66
CA THR A 177 -9.84 11.27 -9.76
C THR A 177 -9.81 11.81 -8.32
N THR A 178 -9.05 12.84 -7.92
CA THR A 178 -8.93 14.21 -8.45
C THR A 178 -7.62 14.86 -7.95
N ARG A 179 -7.09 15.83 -8.71
CA ARG A 179 -5.90 16.68 -8.42
C ARG A 179 -6.38 17.99 -7.75
N PRO A 180 -5.49 18.82 -7.19
CA PRO A 180 -4.76 18.73 -5.92
C PRO A 180 -5.33 19.70 -4.85
N SER A 181 -5.08 19.40 -3.57
CA SER A 181 -5.29 20.34 -2.47
C SER A 181 -4.34 21.53 -2.57
N ALA A 182 -4.87 22.72 -2.85
CA ALA A 182 -4.13 23.97 -2.71
C ALA A 182 -4.09 24.34 -1.22
N LYS A 183 -2.90 24.31 -0.64
CA LYS A 183 -2.60 24.88 0.67
C LYS A 183 -3.15 26.31 0.77
N GLN A 184 -3.84 26.62 1.86
CA GLN A 184 -3.89 27.97 2.43
C GLN A 184 -4.17 27.88 3.94
N PRO A 185 -3.80 28.90 4.73
CA PRO A 185 -2.76 28.81 5.76
C PRO A 185 -3.31 28.72 7.18
N LEU A 186 -2.42 28.44 8.15
CA LEU A 186 -2.67 28.66 9.56
C LEU A 186 -3.19 30.10 9.80
N GLY A 187 -4.40 30.22 10.33
CA GLY A 187 -4.92 31.48 10.83
C GLY A 187 -6.38 31.43 11.28
N ILE A 188 -6.56 31.41 12.60
CA ILE A 188 -7.76 31.78 13.37
C ILE A 188 -8.73 30.63 13.68
N MET A 189 -8.73 30.25 14.97
CA MET A 189 -9.75 29.45 15.64
C MET A 189 -11.15 29.98 15.34
N ARG A 190 -12.02 29.14 14.78
CA ARG A 190 -13.46 29.21 15.04
C ARG A 190 -14.05 27.82 15.22
N ASN A 191 -14.59 27.63 16.41
CA ASN A 191 -15.40 26.54 16.92
C ASN A 191 -16.18 25.74 15.85
N GLY A 192 -15.99 24.42 15.89
CA GLY A 192 -17.07 23.42 15.78
C GLY A 192 -17.67 23.18 14.40
N GLN A 193 -17.48 21.96 13.88
CA GLN A 193 -18.46 21.08 13.21
C GLN A 193 -17.66 19.92 12.59
N VAL A 194 -17.52 18.78 13.27
CA VAL A 194 -18.42 17.61 13.16
C VAL A 194 -18.71 17.28 11.70
N ALA A 195 -18.19 16.14 11.24
CA ALA A 195 -18.59 15.52 9.97
C ALA A 195 -20.13 15.51 9.88
N GLN A 196 -20.69 16.35 9.02
CA GLN A 196 -22.14 16.45 8.93
C GLN A 196 -22.67 15.27 8.13
N SER A 197 -23.37 14.38 8.83
CA SER A 197 -24.17 13.30 8.26
C SER A 197 -25.42 13.91 7.63
N TYR A 198 -25.30 14.41 6.39
CA TYR A 198 -26.47 14.82 5.62
C TYR A 198 -27.35 13.60 5.31
N SER A 199 -28.67 13.78 5.31
CA SER A 199 -29.66 12.74 5.03
C SER A 199 -30.70 13.22 4.03
N CYS A 200 -31.12 12.36 3.10
CA CYS A 200 -32.14 12.71 2.10
C CYS A 200 -33.55 12.89 2.65
N GLN A 201 -33.75 12.69 3.96
CA GLN A 201 -34.99 12.94 4.65
C GLN A 201 -34.71 13.79 5.91
N PRO A 202 -35.56 14.79 6.20
CA PRO A 202 -36.69 15.26 5.38
C PRO A 202 -36.22 15.99 4.10
N ARG A 203 -37.08 16.08 3.09
CA ARG A 203 -36.79 16.84 1.86
C ARG A 203 -36.61 18.33 2.19
N ARG A 204 -35.47 18.91 1.79
CA ARG A 204 -35.15 20.33 1.97
C ARG A 204 -35.38 21.13 0.68
N THR A 205 -35.54 22.43 0.83
CA THR A 205 -35.59 23.43 -0.26
C THR A 205 -34.49 24.46 -0.02
N CYS A 206 -34.08 25.21 -1.05
CA CYS A 206 -32.95 26.15 -0.95
C CYS A 206 -32.97 27.11 0.25
N PRO A 207 -34.11 27.70 0.66
CA PRO A 207 -34.16 28.55 1.86
C PRO A 207 -33.87 27.82 3.19
N GLN A 208 -33.96 26.49 3.20
CA GLN A 208 -33.75 25.65 4.39
C GLN A 208 -32.33 25.05 4.43
N ILE A 209 -31.53 25.28 3.40
CA ILE A 209 -30.17 24.75 3.26
C ILE A 209 -29.20 25.85 3.69
N SER A 210 -28.23 25.47 4.53
CA SER A 210 -27.38 26.43 5.22
C SER A 210 -26.04 26.70 4.52
N SER A 211 -25.67 25.86 3.54
CA SER A 211 -24.42 25.99 2.80
C SER A 211 -24.50 25.39 1.40
N CYS A 212 -23.65 25.91 0.50
CA CYS A 212 -23.51 25.34 -0.84
C CYS A 212 -23.10 23.86 -0.81
N ASN A 213 -22.23 23.47 0.13
CA ASN A 213 -21.77 22.09 0.28
C ASN A 213 -22.92 21.13 0.64
N GLU A 214 -23.84 21.56 1.51
CA GLU A 214 -25.05 20.82 1.85
C GLU A 214 -26.00 20.71 0.64
N ALA A 215 -26.17 21.79 -0.13
CA ALA A 215 -26.97 21.80 -1.37
C ALA A 215 -26.41 20.84 -2.44
N ASN A 216 -25.09 20.87 -2.66
CA ASN A 216 -24.37 19.98 -3.56
C ASN A 216 -24.48 18.51 -3.14
N TRP A 217 -24.41 18.24 -1.83
CA TRP A 217 -24.60 16.89 -1.33
C TRP A 217 -26.02 16.38 -1.63
N TYR A 218 -27.05 17.20 -1.43
CA TYR A 218 -28.42 16.83 -1.78
C TYR A 218 -28.64 16.63 -3.28
N LEU A 219 -28.04 17.47 -4.13
CA LEU A 219 -28.08 17.32 -5.59
C LEU A 219 -27.50 15.96 -6.03
N ALA A 220 -26.39 15.55 -5.43
CA ALA A 220 -25.69 14.31 -5.80
C ALA A 220 -26.28 13.03 -5.17
N ASN A 221 -26.85 13.11 -3.97
CA ASN A 221 -27.19 11.92 -3.18
C ASN A 221 -28.69 11.67 -3.02
N CYS A 222 -29.55 12.64 -3.35
CA CYS A 222 -30.99 12.53 -3.12
C CYS A 222 -31.81 12.58 -4.41
N SER A 223 -32.82 11.72 -4.50
CA SER A 223 -33.71 11.64 -5.68
C SER A 223 -34.47 12.95 -5.97
N TRP A 224 -34.65 13.80 -4.97
CA TRP A 224 -35.26 15.13 -5.10
C TRP A 224 -34.24 16.26 -5.31
N GLY A 225 -32.94 15.99 -5.23
CA GLY A 225 -31.86 16.97 -5.30
C GLY A 225 -31.84 17.79 -6.58
N GLY A 226 -32.17 17.18 -7.72
CA GLY A 226 -32.30 17.89 -9.00
C GLY A 226 -33.42 18.93 -9.07
N LYS A 227 -34.23 19.10 -8.01
CA LYS A 227 -35.18 20.22 -7.87
C LYS A 227 -34.56 21.46 -7.22
N LEU A 228 -33.35 21.35 -6.68
CA LEU A 228 -32.58 22.47 -6.13
C LEU A 228 -31.84 23.24 -7.21
N ASP A 229 -31.52 22.58 -8.33
CA ASP A 229 -30.93 23.14 -9.54
C ASP A 229 -32.06 23.49 -10.52
N ARG A 230 -32.35 24.79 -10.66
CA ARG A 230 -33.54 25.29 -11.36
C ARG A 230 -33.34 25.30 -12.88
N ASP A 231 -32.17 25.70 -13.32
CA ASP A 231 -31.76 25.89 -14.72
C ASP A 231 -30.96 24.71 -15.29
N LYS A 232 -30.63 23.73 -14.44
CA LYS A 232 -30.00 22.43 -14.78
C LYS A 232 -28.56 22.56 -15.25
N ASP A 233 -27.84 23.53 -14.71
CA ASP A 233 -26.44 23.77 -15.01
C ASP A 233 -25.48 22.97 -14.08
N GLY A 234 -26.05 22.26 -13.09
CA GLY A 234 -25.31 21.51 -12.09
C GLY A 234 -25.06 22.27 -10.79
N ILE A 235 -25.57 23.50 -10.63
CA ILE A 235 -25.41 24.35 -9.46
C ILE A 235 -26.75 24.43 -8.68
N PRO A 236 -26.88 23.71 -7.54
CA PRO A 236 -28.09 23.77 -6.75
C PRO A 236 -28.13 25.05 -5.92
N CYS A 237 -29.30 25.68 -5.82
CA CYS A 237 -29.51 26.86 -4.99
C CYS A 237 -28.52 28.01 -5.32
N GLU A 238 -28.54 28.53 -6.55
CA GLU A 238 -27.63 29.58 -7.07
C GLU A 238 -27.41 30.78 -6.12
N SER A 239 -28.42 31.17 -5.34
CA SER A 239 -28.30 32.24 -4.34
C SER A 239 -27.42 31.90 -3.13
N LEU A 240 -27.01 30.64 -3.00
CA LEU A 240 -26.25 30.06 -1.90
C LEU A 240 -24.85 29.56 -2.34
N CYS A 241 -24.59 29.37 -3.65
CA CYS A 241 -23.43 28.63 -4.19
C CYS A 241 -22.34 29.43 -4.95
#